data_AF-A0AA43LCC4-F1
#
_entry.id   AF-A0AA43LCC4-F1
#
_cell.length_a   1.000
_cell.length_b   1.000
_cell.length_c   1.000
_cell.angle_alpha   90.00
_cell.angle_beta   90.00
_cell.angle_gamma   90.00
#
_symmetry.space_group_name_H-M   'P 1'
#
loop_
_entity.id
_entity.type
_entity.pdbx_description
1 polymer ?
#
loop_
_entity_poly.entity_id
_entity_poly.type
_entity_poly.pdbx_seq_one_letter_code
_entity_poly.pdbx_strand_id
1 'polypeptide(L)'
;MMKFASFIVELFRLCILLVLTLFILGGAERFVYQSIFGQPVYNWSMAFGNVLIFFMLYRNHFQFKGWYKSEKNVKLTLLTTRIITVISLGLILLPIGLS
;
A
#
# COMPACT_ATOMS: atom_id res chain seq x y z
N MET A 1 -13.44 -18.56 -20.88
CA MET A 1 -12.45 -19.32 -20.08
C MET A 1 -11.16 -18.53 -19.83
N MET A 2 -10.38 -18.11 -20.84
CA MET A 2 -9.07 -17.44 -20.62
C MET A 2 -9.09 -16.13 -19.81
N LYS A 3 -10.10 -15.25 -19.99
CA LYS A 3 -10.18 -13.99 -19.22
C LYS A 3 -10.38 -14.20 -17.72
N PHE A 4 -11.08 -15.26 -17.33
CA PHE A 4 -11.34 -15.58 -15.92
C PHE A 4 -10.07 -16.13 -15.24
N ALA A 5 -9.33 -17.00 -15.94
CA ALA A 5 -8.03 -17.48 -15.46
C ALA A 5 -7.04 -16.32 -15.28
N SER A 6 -6.96 -15.40 -16.25
CA SER A 6 -6.11 -14.20 -16.15
C SER A 6 -6.51 -13.30 -14.96
N PHE A 7 -7.80 -13.18 -14.67
CA PHE A 7 -8.29 -12.43 -13.51
C PHE A 7 -7.88 -13.10 -12.19
N ILE A 8 -8.01 -14.42 -12.06
CA ILE A 8 -7.60 -15.16 -10.85
C ILE A 8 -6.11 -14.98 -10.59
N VAL A 9 -5.29 -15.09 -11.63
CA VAL A 9 -3.83 -14.93 -11.51
C VAL A 9 -3.48 -13.48 -11.11
N GLU A 10 -4.18 -12.49 -11.66
CA GLU A 10 -4.00 -11.09 -11.28
C GLU A 10 -4.41 -10.84 -9.81
N LEU A 11 -5.50 -11.44 -9.34
CA LEU A 11 -5.92 -11.37 -7.95
C LEU A 11 -4.88 -12.01 -7.01
N PHE A 12 -4.36 -13.18 -7.38
CA PHE A 12 -3.31 -13.85 -6.63
C PHE A 12 -2.04 -12.98 -6.55
N ARG A 13 -1.65 -12.35 -7.66
CA ARG A 13 -0.54 -11.40 -7.69
C ARG A 13 -0.79 -10.19 -6.81
N LEU A 14 -2.01 -9.65 -6.81
CA LEU A 14 -2.41 -8.55 -5.93
C LEU A 14 -2.22 -8.95 -4.46
N CYS A 15 -2.70 -10.13 -4.06
CA CYS A 15 -2.54 -10.62 -2.69
C CYS A 15 -1.06 -10.76 -2.29
N ILE A 16 -0.22 -11.33 -3.17
CA ILE A 16 1.22 -11.46 -2.92
C ILE A 16 1.87 -10.09 -2.76
N LEU A 17 1.59 -9.16 -3.67
CA LEU A 17 2.15 -7.81 -3.62
C LEU A 17 1.68 -7.05 -2.38
N LEU A 18 0.42 -7.23 -1.96
CA LEU A 18 -0.11 -6.63 -0.74
C LEU A 18 0.67 -7.13 0.48
N VAL A 19 0.79 -8.45 0.65
CA VAL A 19 1.50 -9.05 1.78
C VAL A 19 2.97 -8.62 1.80
N LEU A 20 3.65 -8.66 0.64
CA LEU A 20 5.04 -8.21 0.55
C LEU A 20 5.20 -6.75 0.91
N THR A 21 4.32 -5.88 0.40
CA THR A 21 4.40 -4.43 0.66
C THR A 21 4.18 -4.15 2.14
N LEU A 22 3.13 -4.73 2.74
CA LEU A 22 2.84 -4.55 4.16
C LEU A 22 3.96 -5.11 5.06
N PHE A 23 4.56 -6.24 4.67
CA PHE A 23 5.69 -6.81 5.41
C PHE A 23 6.92 -5.91 5.35
N ILE A 24 7.27 -5.40 4.18
CA ILE A 24 8.43 -4.51 3.99
C ILE A 24 8.20 -3.17 4.71
N LEU A 25 7.05 -2.52 4.50
CA LEU A 25 6.75 -1.24 5.13
C LEU A 25 6.62 -1.38 6.65
N GLY A 26 5.85 -2.37 7.13
CA GLY A 26 5.67 -2.61 8.56
C GLY A 26 6.98 -2.97 9.27
N GLY A 27 7.86 -3.75 8.61
CA GLY A 27 9.20 -4.03 9.11
C GLY A 27 10.08 -2.77 9.18
N ALA A 28 10.05 -1.93 8.14
CA ALA A 28 10.80 -0.68 8.10
C ALA A 28 10.30 0.32 9.16
N GLU A 29 8.99 0.49 9.31
CA GLU A 29 8.39 1.31 10.35
C GLU A 29 8.82 0.82 11.73
N ARG A 30 8.67 -0.48 12.02
CA ARG A 30 9.07 -1.04 13.31
C ARG A 30 10.55 -0.73 13.63
N PHE A 31 11.44 -0.88 12.66
CA PHE A 31 12.84 -0.57 12.82
C PHE A 31 13.09 0.93 13.10
N VAL A 32 12.43 1.82 12.35
CA VAL A 32 12.54 3.27 12.53
C VAL A 32 12.00 3.70 13.90
N TYR A 33 10.80 3.26 14.27
CA TYR A 33 10.18 3.61 15.55
C TYR A 33 10.97 3.05 16.74
N GLN A 34 11.46 1.82 16.64
CA GLN A 34 12.32 1.26 17.68
C GLN A 34 13.64 2.04 17.84
N SER A 35 14.22 2.53 16.73
CA SER A 35 15.45 3.32 16.76
C SER A 35 15.24 4.72 17.36
N ILE A 36 14.07 5.32 17.16
CA ILE A 36 13.77 6.68 17.63
C ILE A 36 13.24 6.67 19.08
N PHE A 37 12.27 5.81 19.39
CA PHE A 37 11.55 5.79 20.66
C PHE A 37 12.03 4.69 21.63
N GLY A 38 12.98 3.85 21.21
CA GLY A 38 13.49 2.73 22.01
C GLY A 38 12.51 1.55 22.14
N GLN A 39 11.29 1.65 21.59
CA GLN A 39 10.27 0.61 21.61
C GLN A 39 9.50 0.57 20.28
N PRO A 40 9.07 -0.62 19.83
CA PRO A 40 8.22 -0.73 18.65
C PRO A 40 6.82 -0.20 18.96
N VAL A 41 6.38 0.82 18.21
CA VAL A 41 5.00 1.33 18.29
C VAL A 41 4.16 0.55 17.29
N TYR A 42 3.08 -0.06 17.77
CA TYR A 42 2.11 -0.75 16.92
C TYR A 42 0.77 -0.05 17.00
N ASN A 43 0.39 0.64 15.92
CA ASN A 43 -0.90 1.31 15.82
C ASN A 43 -1.64 0.87 14.55
N TRP A 44 -2.93 0.63 14.67
CA TRP A 44 -3.81 0.28 13.55
C TRP A 44 -3.82 1.38 12.48
N SER A 45 -3.58 2.64 12.86
CA SER A 45 -3.47 3.75 11.91
C SER A 45 -2.30 3.57 10.92
N MET A 46 -1.15 3.06 11.38
CA MET A 46 0.01 2.79 10.52
C MET A 46 -0.30 1.71 9.49
N ALA A 47 -0.94 0.62 9.93
CA ALA A 47 -1.38 -0.45 9.02
C ALA A 47 -2.33 0.09 7.94
N PHE A 48 -3.28 0.95 8.31
CA PHE A 48 -4.16 1.63 7.34
C PHE A 48 -3.39 2.54 6.39
N GLY A 49 -2.42 3.30 6.89
CA GLY A 49 -1.52 4.10 6.05
C GLY A 49 -0.80 3.23 5.02
N ASN A 50 -0.17 2.13 5.43
CA ASN A 50 0.53 1.23 4.52
C ASN A 50 -0.38 0.62 3.43
N VAL A 51 -1.63 0.30 3.78
CA VAL A 51 -2.63 -0.16 2.81
C VAL A 51 -2.91 0.94 1.77
N LEU A 52 -2.99 2.20 2.17
CA LEU A 52 -3.17 3.34 1.25
C LEU A 52 -1.95 3.54 0.34
N ILE A 53 -0.73 3.41 0.86
CA ILE A 53 0.49 3.41 0.03
C ILE A 53 0.43 2.29 -1.01
N PHE A 54 0.12 1.07 -0.56
CA PHE A 54 -0.03 -0.07 -1.46
C PHE A 54 -1.09 0.19 -2.53
N PHE A 55 -2.27 0.70 -2.15
CA PHE A 55 -3.35 1.00 -3.08
C PHE A 55 -2.90 2.00 -4.16
N MET A 56 -2.21 3.07 -3.77
CA MET A 56 -1.65 4.04 -4.71
C MET A 56 -0.63 3.39 -5.65
N LEU A 57 0.34 2.63 -5.12
CA LEU A 57 1.38 1.97 -5.92
C LEU A 57 0.78 0.94 -6.88
N TYR A 58 -0.20 0.19 -6.41
CA TYR A 58 -0.92 -0.78 -7.22
C TYR A 58 -1.64 -0.09 -8.36
N ARG A 59 -2.44 0.94 -8.04
CA ARG A 59 -3.29 1.62 -9.02
C ARG A 59 -2.49 2.42 -10.06
N ASN A 60 -1.31 2.92 -9.72
CA ASN A 60 -0.49 3.73 -10.62
C ASN A 60 0.63 2.96 -11.34
N HIS A 61 1.12 1.85 -10.76
CA HIS A 61 2.27 1.13 -11.29
C HIS A 61 1.98 -0.36 -11.54
N PHE A 62 1.65 -1.13 -10.49
CA PHE A 62 1.57 -2.59 -10.62
C PHE A 62 0.43 -3.04 -11.53
N GLN A 63 -0.73 -2.38 -11.51
CA GLN A 63 -1.88 -2.72 -12.33
C GLN A 63 -1.57 -2.67 -13.84
N PHE A 64 -0.67 -1.81 -14.31
CA PHE A 64 -0.30 -1.71 -15.73
C PHE A 64 0.70 -2.76 -16.18
N LYS A 65 1.46 -3.31 -15.22
CA LYS A 65 2.39 -4.43 -15.43
C LYS A 65 1.66 -5.78 -15.34
N GLY A 66 0.33 -5.79 -15.20
CA GLY A 66 -0.51 -6.97 -15.06
C GLY A 66 -0.62 -7.84 -16.30
N TRP A 67 -0.99 -9.09 -16.06
CA TRP A 67 -1.41 -10.01 -17.11
C TRP A 67 -2.84 -9.70 -17.55
N TYR A 68 -3.68 -9.20 -16.64
CA TYR A 68 -5.02 -8.73 -16.97
C TYR A 68 -5.04 -7.23 -17.30
N LYS A 69 -5.09 -6.91 -18.60
CA LYS A 69 -5.26 -5.53 -19.09
C LYS A 69 -6.71 -5.31 -19.49
N SER A 70 -7.41 -4.45 -18.75
CA SER A 70 -8.74 -3.97 -19.12
C SER A 70 -8.62 -2.56 -19.69
N GLU A 71 -9.44 -2.23 -20.68
CA GLU A 71 -9.57 -0.86 -21.23
C GLU A 71 -10.00 0.16 -20.16
N LYS A 72 -10.57 -0.30 -19.04
CA LYS A 72 -10.95 0.53 -17.87
C LYS A 72 -9.82 0.74 -16.87
N ASN A 73 -8.60 0.25 -17.15
CA ASN A 73 -7.44 0.47 -16.30
C ASN A 73 -6.93 1.91 -16.48
N VAL A 74 -7.43 2.83 -15.65
CA VAL A 74 -7.02 4.24 -15.66
C VAL A 74 -6.20 4.55 -14.40
N LYS A 75 -5.06 5.24 -14.59
CA LYS A 75 -4.20 5.74 -13.50
C LYS A 75 -5.00 6.70 -12.63
N LEU A 76 -4.64 6.80 -11.35
CA LEU A 76 -5.17 7.88 -10.53
C LEU A 76 -4.70 9.22 -11.11
N THR A 77 -5.53 10.24 -10.98
CA THR A 77 -5.09 11.61 -11.27
C THR A 77 -3.97 11.99 -10.29
N LEU A 78 -3.15 12.97 -10.69
CA LEU A 78 -2.06 13.47 -9.85
C LEU A 78 -2.60 13.99 -8.50
N LEU A 79 -3.75 14.66 -8.51
CA LEU A 79 -4.40 15.18 -7.31
C LEU A 79 -4.82 14.06 -6.36
N THR A 80 -5.54 13.05 -6.86
CA THR A 80 -5.98 11.92 -6.02
C THR A 80 -4.79 11.16 -5.45
N THR A 81 -3.76 10.94 -6.25
CA THR A 81 -2.50 10.33 -5.81
C THR A 81 -1.90 11.12 -4.65
N ARG A 82 -1.76 12.44 -4.80
CA ARG A 82 -1.19 13.33 -3.77
C ARG A 82 -2.01 13.36 -2.49
N ILE A 83 -3.34 13.41 -2.60
CA ILE A 83 -4.25 13.37 -1.45
C ILE A 83 -4.08 12.05 -0.67
N ILE A 84 -4.08 10.91 -1.38
CA ILE A 84 -3.90 9.59 -0.75
C ILE A 84 -2.54 9.51 -0.08
N THR A 85 -1.47 10.02 -0.71
CA THR A 85 -0.14 10.08 -0.09
C THR A 85 -0.13 10.90 1.20
N VAL A 86 -0.74 12.09 1.18
CA VAL A 86 -0.78 12.97 2.37
C VAL A 86 -1.57 12.30 3.50
N ILE A 87 -2.75 11.74 3.22
CA ILE A 87 -3.57 11.03 4.20
C ILE A 87 -2.79 9.84 4.76
N SER A 88 -2.18 9.06 3.88
CA SER A 88 -1.38 7.89 4.27
C SER A 88 -0.23 8.25 5.20
N LEU A 89 0.54 9.29 4.87
CA LEU A 89 1.65 9.75 5.71
C LEU A 89 1.12 10.27 7.05
N GLY A 90 0.01 11.01 7.03
CA GLY A 90 -0.66 11.47 8.25
C GLY A 90 -1.02 10.31 9.18
N LEU A 91 -1.58 9.22 8.64
CA LEU A 91 -1.96 8.03 9.41
C LEU A 91 -0.76 7.27 10.02
N ILE A 92 0.36 7.21 9.29
CA ILE A 92 1.60 6.59 9.76
C ILE A 92 2.21 7.43 10.89
N LEU A 93 2.22 8.75 10.74
CA LEU A 93 2.81 9.67 11.72
C LEU A 93 1.88 9.95 12.92
N LEU A 94 0.58 9.69 12.80
CA LEU A 94 -0.43 9.90 13.84
C LEU A 94 -0.01 9.42 15.24
N PRO A 95 0.50 8.18 15.43
CA PRO A 95 0.97 7.72 16.73
C PRO A 95 2.06 8.57 17.36
N ILE A 96 2.92 9.25 16.57
CA ILE A 96 3.97 10.14 17.09
C ILE A 96 3.35 11.36 17.80
N GLY A 97 2.23 11.86 17.27
CA GLY A 97 1.55 13.02 17.87
C GLY A 97 0.67 12.66 19.07
N LEU A 98 0.37 11.38 19.28
CA LEU A 98 -0.45 10.90 20.41
C LEU A 98 0.39 10.30 21.56
N SER A 99 1.68 10.03 21.32
CA SER A 99 2.66 9.54 22.29
C SER A 99 3.42 10.68 22.96
#